data_AF-A0A966DPX3-F1
#
_entry.id   AF-A0A966DPX3-F1
#
_cell.length_a   1.000
_cell.length_b   1.000
_cell.length_c   1.000
_cell.angle_alpha   90.00
_cell.angle_beta   90.00
_cell.angle_gamma   90.00
#
_symmetry.space_group_name_H-M   'P 1'
#
loop_
_entity.id
_entity.type
_entity.pdbx_description
1 polymer ?
#
loop_
_entity_poly.entity_id
_entity_poly.type
_entity_poly.pdbx_seq_one_letter_code
_entity_poly.pdbx_strand_id
1 'polypeptide(L)'
;MNTNTLKKFAQQARRKLLEQIEAKLDMVLTTDSAELREKSAQISKLREAINNTSREQVIEKVAYTWFNRLMALRFMDANDYQPTGISIVTPREGYTTPEILEEAKQGMIPDDLQVKRQHIFDVLDGKIPASNP
;
A
#
# COMPACT_ATOMS: atom_id res chain seq x y z
N MET A 1 12.96 -2.59 26.29
CA MET A 1 12.11 -2.99 25.15
C MET A 1 11.95 -4.51 25.15
N ASN A 2 10.73 -5.05 25.08
CA ASN A 2 10.51 -6.51 25.05
C ASN A 2 10.67 -7.05 23.61
N THR A 3 11.84 -7.62 23.31
CA THR A 3 12.21 -8.09 21.96
C THR A 3 11.42 -9.32 21.50
N ASN A 4 10.90 -10.13 22.44
CA ASN A 4 10.09 -11.30 22.11
C ASN A 4 8.72 -10.91 21.56
N THR A 5 8.09 -9.89 22.13
CA THR A 5 6.83 -9.34 21.61
C THR A 5 7.01 -8.79 20.20
N LEU A 6 8.10 -8.03 19.98
CA LEU A 6 8.42 -7.48 18.66
C LEU A 6 8.68 -8.58 17.62
N LYS A 7 9.41 -9.63 17.99
CA LYS A 7 9.65 -10.78 17.11
C LYS A 7 8.36 -11.48 16.71
N LYS A 8 7.47 -11.75 17.67
CA LYS A 8 6.16 -12.37 17.39
C LYS A 8 5.30 -11.49 16.49
N PHE A 9 5.27 -10.19 16.76
CA PHE A 9 4.56 -9.23 15.93
C PHE A 9 5.10 -9.23 14.48
N ALA A 10 6.41 -9.13 14.29
CA ALA A 10 7.01 -9.13 12.95
C ALA A 10 6.69 -10.41 12.15
N GLN A 11 6.73 -11.57 12.81
CA GLN A 11 6.37 -12.84 12.20
C GLN A 11 4.89 -12.94 11.82
N GLN A 12 3.99 -12.35 12.62
CA GLN A 12 2.56 -12.30 12.33
C GLN A 12 2.26 -11.30 11.21
N ALA A 13 2.85 -10.10 11.27
CA ALA A 13 2.70 -9.07 10.24
C ALA A 13 3.16 -9.57 8.86
N ARG A 14 4.29 -10.28 8.78
CA ARG A 14 4.75 -10.90 7.54
C ARG A 14 3.75 -11.93 7.00
N ARG A 15 3.24 -12.82 7.84
CA ARG A 15 2.25 -13.83 7.43
C ARG A 15 0.98 -13.17 6.89
N LYS A 16 0.46 -12.17 7.62
CA LYS A 16 -0.72 -11.42 7.20
C LYS A 16 -0.50 -10.70 5.85
N LEU A 17 0.68 -10.12 5.62
CA LEU A 17 1.01 -9.50 4.34
C LEU A 17 1.00 -10.52 3.20
N LEU A 18 1.61 -11.69 3.39
CA LEU A 18 1.62 -12.76 2.39
C LEU A 18 0.19 -13.25 2.09
N GLU A 19 -0.63 -13.48 3.13
CA GLU A 19 -2.04 -13.88 3.00
C GLU A 19 -2.86 -12.85 2.20
N GLN A 20 -2.66 -11.55 2.46
CA GLN A 20 -3.37 -10.49 1.74
C GLN A 20 -2.95 -10.40 0.26
N ILE A 21 -1.65 -10.57 -0.02
CA ILE A 21 -1.14 -10.58 -1.40
C ILE A 21 -1.65 -11.81 -2.14
N GLU A 22 -1.71 -12.96 -1.48
CA GLU A 22 -2.27 -14.19 -2.03
C GLU A 22 -3.75 -14.02 -2.38
N ALA A 23 -4.56 -13.51 -1.45
CA ALA A 23 -5.98 -13.25 -1.69
C ALA A 23 -6.19 -12.26 -2.86
N LYS A 24 -5.35 -11.21 -2.96
CA LYS A 24 -5.40 -10.27 -4.08
C LYS A 24 -4.98 -10.92 -5.39
N LEU A 25 -3.99 -11.80 -5.37
CA LEU A 25 -3.56 -12.56 -6.54
C LEU A 25 -4.70 -13.45 -7.06
N ASP A 26 -5.40 -14.16 -6.17
CA ASP A 26 -6.57 -14.96 -6.57
C ASP A 26 -7.68 -14.11 -7.17
N MET A 27 -8.02 -12.99 -6.52
CA MET A 27 -9.01 -12.06 -7.03
C MET A 27 -8.66 -11.65 -8.47
N VAL A 28 -7.43 -11.24 -8.73
CA VAL A 28 -6.98 -10.77 -10.05
C VAL A 28 -6.96 -11.88 -11.10
N LEU A 29 -6.66 -13.12 -10.71
CA LEU A 29 -6.57 -14.25 -11.65
C LEU A 29 -7.91 -14.93 -11.94
N THR A 30 -8.93 -14.74 -11.10
CA THR A 30 -10.21 -15.48 -11.18
C THR A 30 -11.42 -14.59 -11.45
N THR A 31 -11.35 -13.30 -11.09
CA THR A 31 -12.48 -12.36 -11.27
C THR A 31 -12.53 -11.87 -12.72
N ASP A 32 -13.72 -11.87 -13.31
CA ASP A 32 -13.99 -11.19 -14.57
C ASP A 32 -14.70 -9.86 -14.29
N SER A 33 -13.95 -8.75 -14.37
CA SER A 33 -14.46 -7.39 -14.19
C SER A 33 -14.03 -6.51 -15.36
N ALA A 34 -14.76 -5.43 -15.63
CA ALA A 34 -14.42 -4.50 -16.70
C ALA A 34 -12.99 -3.93 -16.52
N GLU A 35 -12.62 -3.58 -15.29
CA GLU A 35 -11.30 -3.07 -14.94
C GLU A 35 -10.20 -4.11 -15.20
N LEU A 36 -10.43 -5.39 -14.88
CA LEU A 36 -9.46 -6.45 -15.13
C LEU A 36 -9.32 -6.78 -16.62
N ARG A 37 -10.41 -6.68 -17.40
CA ARG A 37 -10.35 -6.81 -18.87
C ARG A 37 -9.46 -5.74 -19.50
N GLU A 38 -9.57 -4.50 -19.03
CA GLU A 38 -8.68 -3.40 -19.45
C GLU A 38 -7.21 -3.65 -19.07
N LYS A 39 -6.95 -4.50 -18.07
CA LYS A 39 -5.60 -4.90 -17.63
C LYS A 39 -5.19 -6.30 -18.12
N SER A 40 -5.85 -6.83 -19.15
CA SER A 40 -5.59 -8.18 -19.68
C SER A 40 -4.11 -8.44 -20.02
N ALA A 41 -3.41 -7.48 -20.62
CA ALA A 41 -1.99 -7.61 -20.94
C ALA A 41 -1.11 -7.77 -19.68
N GLN A 42 -1.43 -7.06 -18.59
CA GLN A 42 -0.73 -7.18 -17.30
C GLN A 42 -1.03 -8.52 -16.63
N ILE A 43 -2.28 -8.99 -16.70
CA ILE A 43 -2.69 -10.29 -16.16
C ILE A 43 -1.98 -11.43 -16.91
N SER A 44 -1.86 -11.34 -18.24
CA SER A 44 -1.11 -12.31 -19.03
C SER A 44 0.36 -12.37 -18.62
N LYS A 45 1.02 -11.23 -18.43
CA LYS A 45 2.40 -11.17 -17.90
C LYS A 45 2.53 -11.74 -16.50
N LEU A 46 1.51 -11.55 -15.65
CA LEU A 46 1.47 -12.13 -14.31
C LEU A 46 1.37 -13.66 -14.37
N ARG A 47 0.53 -14.21 -15.25
CA ARG A 47 0.44 -15.66 -15.49
C ARG A 47 1.75 -16.23 -16.02
N GLU A 48 2.39 -15.53 -16.95
CA GLU A 48 3.71 -15.92 -17.47
C GLU A 48 4.77 -15.92 -16.35
N ALA A 49 4.80 -14.89 -15.49
CA ALA A 49 5.71 -14.85 -14.36
C ALA A 49 5.51 -16.03 -13.40
N ILE A 50 4.26 -16.41 -13.13
CA ILE A 50 3.93 -17.59 -12.32
C ILE A 50 4.43 -18.87 -13.00
N ASN A 51 4.18 -19.04 -14.30
CA ASN A 51 4.62 -20.20 -15.06
C ASN A 51 6.15 -20.34 -15.13
N ASN A 52 6.86 -19.22 -15.20
CA ASN A 52 8.33 -19.20 -15.24
C ASN A 52 8.99 -19.42 -13.86
N THR A 53 8.23 -19.27 -12.77
CA THR A 53 8.74 -19.37 -11.41
C THR A 53 7.81 -20.25 -10.57
N SER A 54 7.07 -19.67 -9.63
CA SER A 54 5.94 -20.28 -8.95
C SER A 54 5.03 -19.20 -8.39
N ARG A 55 3.83 -19.60 -7.97
CA ARG A 55 2.90 -18.69 -7.31
C ARG A 55 3.50 -18.09 -6.03
N GLU A 56 4.14 -18.93 -5.22
CA GLU A 56 4.78 -18.56 -3.95
C GLU A 56 5.92 -17.56 -4.18
N GLN A 57 6.74 -17.77 -5.21
CA GLN A 57 7.83 -16.85 -5.55
C GLN A 57 7.32 -15.48 -6.00
N VAL A 58 6.22 -15.44 -6.76
CA VAL A 58 5.58 -14.17 -7.15
C VAL A 58 5.04 -13.44 -5.92
N ILE A 59 4.33 -14.14 -5.02
CA ILE A 59 3.80 -13.55 -3.78
C ILE A 59 4.95 -12.98 -2.92
N GLU A 60 6.01 -13.75 -2.70
CA GLU A 60 7.19 -13.31 -1.94
C GLU A 60 7.87 -12.09 -2.56
N LYS A 61 8.02 -12.06 -3.89
CA LYS A 61 8.60 -10.92 -4.61
C LYS A 61 7.76 -9.65 -4.43
N VAL A 62 6.43 -9.77 -4.53
CA VAL A 62 5.52 -8.65 -4.33
C VAL A 62 5.57 -8.17 -2.87
N ALA A 63 5.57 -9.09 -1.91
CA ALA A 63 5.68 -8.78 -0.48
C ALA A 63 6.99 -8.04 -0.17
N TYR A 64 8.10 -8.53 -0.71
CA TYR A 64 9.41 -7.90 -0.57
C TYR A 64 9.45 -6.49 -1.17
N THR A 65 8.85 -6.31 -2.36
CA THR A 65 8.75 -4.99 -3.00
C THR A 65 7.98 -3.99 -2.15
N TRP A 66 6.84 -4.40 -1.59
CA TRP A 66 6.04 -3.56 -0.70
C TRP A 66 6.74 -3.27 0.63
N PHE A 67 7.36 -4.28 1.24
CA PHE A 67 8.15 -4.09 2.46
C PHE A 67 9.26 -3.06 2.24
N ASN A 68 10.03 -3.17 1.16
CA ASN A 68 11.09 -2.21 0.86
C ASN A 68 10.57 -0.79 0.64
N ARG A 69 9.43 -0.63 -0.05
CA ARG A 69 8.81 0.69 -0.26
C ARG A 69 8.35 1.31 1.06
N LEU A 70 7.69 0.54 1.92
CA LEU A 70 7.25 1.01 3.23
C LEU A 70 8.44 1.34 4.14
N MET A 71 9.51 0.53 4.11
CA MET A 71 10.73 0.82 4.84
C MET A 71 11.42 2.09 4.34
N ALA A 72 11.45 2.32 3.02
CA ALA A 72 11.99 3.55 2.45
C ALA A 72 11.20 4.76 2.92
N LEU A 73 9.86 4.71 2.85
CA LEU A 73 8.99 5.79 3.35
C LEU A 73 9.21 6.02 4.85
N ARG A 74 9.29 4.96 5.65
CA ARG A 74 9.51 5.11 7.10
C ARG A 74 10.89 5.69 7.42
N PHE A 75 11.90 5.34 6.64
CA PHE A 75 13.24 5.93 6.74
C PHE A 75 13.21 7.41 6.37
N MET A 76 12.51 7.79 5.30
CA MET A 76 12.36 9.19 4.91
C MET A 76 11.66 10.01 5.99
N ASP A 77 10.55 9.50 6.54
CA ASP A 77 9.84 10.13 7.66
C ASP A 77 10.73 10.28 8.90
N ALA A 78 11.53 9.26 9.25
CA ALA A 78 12.36 9.28 10.46
C ALA A 78 13.53 10.26 10.40
N ASN A 79 13.90 10.72 9.21
CA ASN A 79 15.03 11.62 8.98
C ASN A 79 14.60 12.96 8.37
N ASP A 80 13.30 13.27 8.35
CA ASP A 80 12.75 14.50 7.76
C ASP A 80 13.15 14.71 6.29
N TYR A 81 13.28 13.62 5.53
CA TYR A 81 13.69 13.65 4.11
C TYR A 81 12.53 13.73 3.13
N GLN A 82 11.29 13.82 3.62
CA GLN A 82 10.15 13.93 2.73
C GLN A 82 10.14 15.32 2.07
N PRO A 83 10.08 15.41 0.72
CA PRO A 83 10.09 16.70 0.02
C PRO A 83 8.97 17.66 0.42
N THR A 84 7.81 17.11 0.78
CA THR A 84 6.63 17.88 1.24
C THR A 84 6.78 18.41 2.66
N GLY A 85 7.78 17.95 3.43
CA GLY A 85 7.89 18.19 4.87
C GLY A 85 6.82 17.49 5.72
N ILE A 86 6.01 16.61 5.15
CA ILE A 86 4.90 15.92 5.81
C ILE A 86 5.17 14.42 5.88
N SER A 87 5.05 13.80 7.04
CA SER A 87 5.29 12.36 7.19
C SER A 87 4.25 11.53 6.42
N ILE A 88 4.71 10.51 5.69
CA ILE A 88 3.85 9.73 4.79
C ILE A 88 3.23 8.52 5.48
N VAL A 89 4.02 7.78 6.28
CA VAL A 89 3.55 6.56 6.97
C VAL A 89 3.53 6.72 8.49
N THR A 90 4.18 7.76 9.00
CA THR A 90 4.31 8.02 10.43
C THR A 90 3.21 8.98 10.91
N PRO A 91 2.51 8.66 12.01
CA PRO A 91 1.57 9.60 12.62
C PRO A 91 2.30 10.71 13.41
N ARG A 92 1.64 11.86 13.58
CA ARG A 92 2.06 12.87 14.56
C ARG A 92 1.94 12.33 15.98
N GLU A 93 2.69 12.92 16.91
CA GLU A 93 2.58 12.57 18.33
C GLU A 93 1.14 12.74 18.83
N GLY A 94 0.60 11.72 19.50
CA GLY A 94 -0.79 11.70 19.98
C GLY A 94 -1.82 11.24 18.94
N TYR A 95 -1.43 11.01 17.68
CA TYR A 95 -2.31 10.50 16.62
C TYR A 95 -2.01 9.04 16.28
N THR A 96 -2.99 8.36 15.68
CA THR A 96 -2.87 6.96 15.24
C THR A 96 -2.85 6.82 13.72
N THR A 97 -3.19 7.88 13.00
CA THR A 97 -3.23 7.94 11.53
C THR A 97 -2.00 8.67 10.97
N PRO A 98 -1.48 8.26 9.80
CA PRO A 98 -0.34 8.94 9.17
C PRO A 98 -0.61 10.43 8.97
N GLU A 99 0.43 11.26 9.15
CA GLU A 99 0.31 12.71 9.09
C GLU A 99 -0.28 13.20 7.76
N ILE A 100 0.18 12.67 6.62
CA ILE A 100 -0.38 12.99 5.29
C ILE A 100 -1.90 12.84 5.19
N LEU A 101 -2.49 11.87 5.89
CA LEU A 101 -3.93 11.66 5.88
C LEU A 101 -4.65 12.71 6.73
N GLU A 102 -4.07 13.12 7.85
CA GLU A 102 -4.62 14.18 8.69
C GLU A 102 -4.54 15.54 8.00
N GLU A 103 -3.43 15.84 7.32
CA GLU A 103 -3.28 17.06 6.51
C GLU A 103 -4.33 17.11 5.39
N ALA A 104 -4.50 16.00 4.66
CA ALA A 104 -5.50 15.90 3.59
C ALA A 104 -6.93 16.13 4.11
N LYS A 105 -7.29 15.58 5.28
CA LYS A 105 -8.59 15.82 5.93
C LYS A 105 -8.80 17.27 6.34
N GLN A 106 -7.73 18.00 6.61
CA GLN A 106 -7.78 19.44 6.93
C GLN A 106 -7.80 20.32 5.67
N GLY A 107 -7.85 19.72 4.47
CA GLY A 107 -7.81 20.45 3.20
C GLY A 107 -6.40 20.79 2.72
N MET A 108 -5.37 20.35 3.44
CA MET A 108 -3.97 20.62 3.13
C MET A 108 -3.39 19.46 2.31
N ILE A 109 -3.33 19.67 0.99
CA ILE A 109 -2.64 18.77 0.06
C ILE A 109 -1.48 19.57 -0.55
N PRO A 110 -0.22 19.12 -0.41
CA PRO A 110 0.93 19.75 -1.03
C PRO A 110 0.81 19.85 -2.56
N ASP A 111 1.26 20.98 -3.13
CA ASP A 111 1.19 21.23 -4.58
C ASP A 111 2.15 20.38 -5.42
N ASP A 112 3.22 19.88 -4.81
CA ASP A 112 4.19 18.96 -5.41
C ASP A 112 3.61 17.56 -5.62
N LEU A 113 2.53 17.19 -4.90
CA LEU A 113 1.77 15.99 -5.17
C LEU A 113 0.87 16.22 -6.40
N GLN A 114 1.23 15.61 -7.52
CA GLN A 114 0.46 15.65 -8.76
C GLN A 114 -0.81 14.78 -8.68
N VAL A 115 -1.77 15.19 -7.85
CA VAL A 115 -3.01 14.45 -7.57
C VAL A 115 -4.25 15.26 -7.93
N LYS A 116 -5.35 14.57 -8.25
CA LYS A 116 -6.65 15.20 -8.45
C LYS A 116 -7.27 15.53 -7.10
N ARG A 117 -7.03 16.73 -6.57
CA ARG A 117 -7.51 17.19 -5.26
C ARG A 117 -9.00 16.91 -5.03
N GLN A 118 -9.83 17.24 -6.01
CA GLN A 118 -11.27 17.02 -5.90
C GLN A 118 -11.62 15.54 -5.68
N HIS A 119 -10.94 14.63 -6.36
CA HIS A 119 -11.16 13.20 -6.17
C HIS A 119 -10.78 12.74 -4.76
N ILE A 120 -9.68 13.26 -4.20
CA ILE A 120 -9.29 12.96 -2.82
C ILE A 120 -10.37 13.44 -1.84
N PHE A 121 -10.86 14.67 -2.00
CA PHE A 121 -11.93 15.20 -1.15
C PHE A 121 -13.22 14.42 -1.29
N ASP A 122 -13.62 14.02 -2.51
CA ASP A 122 -14.82 13.23 -2.72
C ASP A 122 -14.73 11.84 -2.05
N VAL A 123 -13.53 11.25 -1.98
CA VAL A 123 -13.29 9.99 -1.24
C VAL A 123 -13.32 10.22 0.27
N LEU A 124 -12.70 11.30 0.78
CA LEU A 124 -12.70 11.64 2.21
C LEU A 124 -14.09 11.98 2.74
N ASP A 125 -14.90 12.67 1.93
CA ASP A 125 -16.30 13.00 2.23
C ASP A 125 -17.25 11.81 2.07
N GLY A 126 -16.79 10.68 1.54
CA GLY A 126 -17.60 9.49 1.28
C GLY A 126 -18.57 9.62 0.10
N LYS A 127 -18.40 10.63 -0.76
CA LYS A 127 -19.19 10.79 -2.00
C LYS A 127 -18.84 9.73 -3.04
N ILE A 128 -17.57 9.30 -3.04
CA ILE A 128 -17.06 8.21 -3.88
C ILE A 128 -16.53 7.11 -2.95
N PRO A 129 -16.90 5.84 -3.16
CA PRO A 129 -16.34 4.74 -2.38
C PRO A 129 -14.84 4.57 -2.67
N ALA A 130 -14.05 4.25 -1.64
CA ALA A 130 -12.66 3.87 -1.84
C ALA A 130 -12.58 2.60 -2.70
N SER A 131 -11.91 2.66 -3.85
CA SER A 131 -11.83 1.53 -4.80
C SER A 131 -10.94 0.36 -4.37
N ASN A 132 -10.46 0.32 -3.12
CA ASN A 132 -9.73 -0.82 -2.57
C ASN A 132 -10.18 -1.12 -1.12
N PRO A 133 -10.64 -2.34 -0.83
CA PRO A 133 -10.68 -2.85 0.54
C PRO A 133 -9.28 -3.19 1.07
#